data_AF-A0A0B6Z841-F1
#
_entry.id   AF-A0A0B6Z841-F1
#
_cell.length_a   1.000
_cell.length_b   1.000
_cell.length_c   1.000
_cell.angle_alpha   90.00
_cell.angle_beta   90.00
_cell.angle_gamma   90.00
#
_symmetry.space_group_name_H-M   'P 1'
#
loop_
_entity.id
_entity.type
_entity.pdbx_description
1 polymer ?
#
loop_
_entity_poly.entity_id
_entity_poly.type
_entity_poly.pdbx_seq_one_letter_code
_entity_poly.pdbx_strand_id
1 'polypeptide(L)'
;LTKFEHAAKGSHPFLVFANISMFTLDVILKCAMSYETNCQSSGESHPYVQAVNSMAELAAKRFFRPWFYSDFIYFLTPSGRKFKKNCDHVHKVAEEVI
;
A
#
# COMPACT_ATOMS: atom_id res chain seq x y z
N LEU A 1 -12.54 6.43 13.08
CA LEU A 1 -12.67 7.12 14.38
C LEU A 1 -13.27 6.20 15.45
N THR A 2 -14.40 5.55 15.19
CA THR A 2 -15.02 4.56 16.10
C THR A 2 -14.10 3.41 16.54
N LYS A 3 -13.22 2.90 15.66
CA LYS A 3 -12.19 1.92 16.01
C LYS A 3 -11.21 2.42 17.07
N PHE A 4 -10.80 3.69 17.00
CA PHE A 4 -9.87 4.28 17.97
C PHE A 4 -10.56 4.57 19.31
N GLU A 5 -11.83 4.98 19.31
CA GLU A 5 -12.61 5.15 20.54
C GLU A 5 -12.86 3.80 21.25
N HIS A 6 -13.06 2.72 20.50
CA HIS A 6 -13.20 1.38 21.08
C HIS A 6 -11.87 0.85 21.62
N ALA A 7 -10.76 1.06 20.89
CA ALA A 7 -9.42 0.69 21.34
C ALA A 7 -8.96 1.50 22.57
N ALA A 8 -9.34 2.78 22.66
CA ALA A 8 -9.03 3.63 23.82
C ALA A 8 -9.76 3.19 25.11
N LYS A 9 -10.87 2.44 24.99
CA LYS A 9 -11.58 1.84 26.14
C LYS A 9 -10.93 0.54 26.62
N GLY A 10 -10.06 -0.08 25.83
CA GLY A 10 -9.29 -1.24 26.24
C GLY A 10 -7.94 -0.83 26.83
N SER A 11 -7.56 -1.35 27.99
CA SER A 11 -6.24 -1.12 28.61
C SER A 11 -5.06 -1.81 27.88
N HIS A 12 -5.22 -2.14 26.61
CA HIS A 12 -4.19 -2.82 25.82
C HIS A 12 -3.49 -1.83 24.88
N PRO A 13 -2.15 -1.80 24.85
CA PRO A 13 -1.41 -0.97 23.90
C PRO A 13 -1.73 -1.41 22.47
N PHE A 14 -2.10 -0.45 21.61
CA PHE A 14 -2.41 -0.70 20.20
C PHE A 14 -1.53 0.17 19.30
N LEU A 15 -1.13 -0.37 18.14
CA LEU A 15 -0.28 0.32 17.17
C LEU A 15 -1.10 1.31 16.35
N VAL A 16 -1.01 2.59 16.72
CA VAL A 16 -1.68 3.70 16.03
C VAL A 16 -1.11 3.92 14.62
N PHE A 17 0.21 3.79 14.46
CA PHE A 17 0.90 4.05 13.19
C PHE A 17 0.36 3.20 12.04
N ALA A 18 0.25 1.88 12.23
CA ALA A 18 -0.28 0.97 11.21
C ALA A 18 -1.72 1.35 10.80
N ASN A 19 -2.57 1.70 11.76
CA ASN A 19 -3.95 2.10 11.49
C ASN A 19 -4.04 3.43 10.71
N ILE A 20 -3.19 4.42 11.06
CA ILE A 20 -3.15 5.71 10.35
C ILE A 20 -2.61 5.52 8.94
N SER A 21 -1.50 4.79 8.75
CA SER A 21 -0.93 4.53 7.43
C SER A 21 -1.93 3.88 6.48
N MET A 22 -2.70 2.90 6.97
CA MET A 22 -3.78 2.28 6.19
C MET A 22 -4.92 3.24 5.88
N PHE A 23 -5.32 4.08 6.84
CA PHE A 23 -6.36 5.09 6.61
C PHE A 23 -5.93 6.12 5.57
N THR A 24 -4.71 6.64 5.65
CA THR A 24 -4.17 7.59 4.67
C THR A 24 -4.11 6.97 3.28
N LEU A 25 -3.69 5.71 3.17
CA LEU A 25 -3.72 4.99 1.89
C LEU A 25 -5.15 4.89 1.34
N ASP A 26 -6.12 4.48 2.16
CA ASP A 26 -7.54 4.36 1.74
C ASP A 26 -8.13 5.70 1.28
N VAL A 27 -7.80 6.80 1.96
CA VAL A 27 -8.21 8.16 1.55
C VAL A 27 -7.61 8.52 0.18
N ILE A 28 -6.33 8.26 -0.05
CA ILE A 28 -5.70 8.55 -1.35
C ILE A 28 -6.35 7.73 -2.46
N LEU A 29 -6.60 6.43 -2.23
CA LEU A 29 -7.23 5.56 -3.23
C LEU A 29 -8.65 5.99 -3.58
N LYS A 30 -9.44 6.39 -2.58
CA LYS A 30 -10.79 6.92 -2.79
C LYS A 30 -10.79 8.27 -3.49
N CYS A 31 -9.96 9.20 -3.04
CA CYS A 31 -9.96 10.57 -3.56
C CYS A 31 -9.30 10.70 -4.93
N ALA A 32 -8.16 10.04 -5.15
CA ALA A 32 -7.38 10.20 -6.38
C ALA A 32 -7.75 9.19 -7.47
N MET A 33 -8.25 8.00 -7.08
CA MET A 33 -8.50 6.90 -8.03
C MET A 33 -9.97 6.48 -8.11
N SER A 34 -10.88 7.22 -7.46
CA SER A 34 -12.32 6.90 -7.35
C SER A 34 -12.59 5.45 -6.93
N TYR A 35 -11.64 4.84 -6.23
CA TYR A 35 -11.64 3.42 -5.95
C TYR A 35 -12.16 3.20 -4.53
N GLU A 36 -13.43 2.81 -4.40
CA GLU A 36 -14.02 2.47 -3.11
C GLU A 36 -13.56 1.10 -2.63
N THR A 37 -12.37 1.06 -2.04
CA THR A 37 -11.99 -0.06 -1.19
C THR A 37 -12.63 0.09 0.18
N ASN A 38 -13.42 -0.90 0.59
CA ASN A 38 -13.83 -1.08 1.99
C ASN A 38 -12.65 -1.56 2.86
N CYS A 39 -11.50 -0.88 2.80
CA CYS A 39 -10.24 -1.23 3.47
C CYS A 39 -10.40 -1.47 4.97
N GLN A 40 -11.34 -0.79 5.62
CA GLN A 40 -11.58 -0.94 7.05
C GLN A 40 -12.34 -2.23 7.42
N SER A 41 -13.06 -2.85 6.48
CA SER A 41 -13.84 -4.07 6.69
C SER A 41 -13.14 -5.32 6.13
N SER A 42 -12.43 -5.19 5.00
CA SER A 42 -11.71 -6.30 4.36
C SER A 42 -10.24 -6.44 4.78
N GLY A 43 -9.69 -5.43 5.48
CA GLY A 43 -8.30 -5.42 5.96
C GLY A 43 -7.26 -5.53 4.84
N GLU A 44 -6.04 -5.96 5.20
CA GLU A 44 -4.89 -6.17 4.29
C GLU A 44 -5.14 -7.19 3.16
N SER A 45 -6.30 -7.84 3.12
CA SER A 45 -6.59 -8.93 2.18
C SER A 45 -6.99 -8.47 0.78
N HIS A 46 -7.21 -7.17 0.56
CA HIS A 46 -7.57 -6.67 -0.77
C HIS A 46 -6.34 -6.68 -1.71
N PRO A 47 -6.35 -7.41 -2.84
CA PRO A 47 -5.18 -7.59 -3.70
C PRO A 47 -4.54 -6.28 -4.16
N TYR A 48 -5.36 -5.27 -4.46
CA TYR A 48 -4.90 -3.94 -4.86
C TYR A 48 -4.16 -3.21 -3.71
N VAL A 49 -4.71 -3.23 -2.49
CA VAL A 49 -4.09 -2.60 -1.31
C VAL A 49 -2.76 -3.27 -0.98
N GLN A 50 -2.72 -4.60 -1.07
CA GLN A 50 -1.51 -5.38 -0.91
C GLN A 50 -0.46 -5.04 -1.98
N ALA A 51 -0.89 -4.87 -3.24
CA ALA A 51 -0.01 -4.47 -4.32
C ALA A 51 0.61 -3.08 -4.07
N VAL A 52 -0.21 -2.08 -3.70
CA VAL A 52 0.27 -0.73 -3.41
C VAL A 52 1.20 -0.68 -2.19
N ASN A 53 0.83 -1.34 -1.08
CA ASN A 53 1.70 -1.43 0.09
C ASN A 53 3.02 -2.12 -0.23
N SER A 54 3.00 -3.22 -0.99
CA SER A 54 4.22 -3.90 -1.40
C SER A 54 5.06 -3.06 -2.36
N MET A 55 4.46 -2.22 -3.22
CA MET A 55 5.21 -1.28 -4.04
C MET A 55 5.88 -0.20 -3.18
N ALA A 56 5.16 0.38 -2.22
CA ALA A 56 5.69 1.40 -1.31
C ALA A 56 6.87 0.87 -0.48
N GLU A 57 6.75 -0.34 0.07
CA GLU A 57 7.84 -0.99 0.81
C GLU A 57 9.08 -1.23 -0.06
N LEU A 58 8.87 -1.72 -1.29
CA LEU A 58 9.97 -1.95 -2.24
C LEU A 58 10.61 -0.64 -2.71
N ALA A 59 9.83 0.43 -2.90
CA ALA A 59 10.33 1.76 -3.22
C ALA A 59 11.17 2.34 -2.08
N ALA A 60 10.71 2.21 -0.82
CA ALA A 60 11.49 2.62 0.35
C ALA A 60 12.81 1.81 0.45
N LYS A 61 12.77 0.49 0.26
CA LYS A 61 13.97 -0.35 0.23
C LYS A 61 14.94 0.04 -0.89
N ARG A 62 14.42 0.45 -2.06
CA ARG A 62 15.23 0.95 -3.18
C ARG A 62 15.88 2.29 -2.83
N PHE A 63 15.15 3.19 -2.17
CA PHE A 63 15.65 4.50 -1.75
C PHE A 63 16.87 4.39 -0.83
N PHE A 64 16.88 3.44 0.12
CA PHE A 64 18.01 3.24 1.03
C PHE A 64 19.16 2.40 0.44
N ARG A 65 19.08 1.98 -0.83
CA ARG A 65 20.06 1.08 -1.46
C ARG A 65 20.57 1.67 -2.78
N PRO A 66 21.66 2.45 -2.73
CA PRO A 66 22.20 3.16 -3.91
C PRO A 66 22.52 2.25 -5.11
N TRP A 67 22.90 0.99 -4.87
CA TRP A 67 23.13 -0.01 -5.93
C TRP A 67 21.89 -0.40 -6.73
N PHE A 68 20.68 -0.04 -6.26
CA PHE A 68 19.42 -0.22 -6.98
C PHE A 68 18.90 1.06 -7.64
N TYR A 69 19.71 2.12 -7.74
CA TYR A 69 19.28 3.36 -8.40
C TYR A 69 19.16 3.20 -9.91
N SER A 70 20.04 2.41 -10.54
CA SER A 70 19.88 2.06 -11.94
C SER A 70 18.62 1.21 -12.13
N ASP A 71 17.66 1.74 -12.91
CA ASP A 71 16.42 1.04 -13.24
C ASP A 71 16.68 -0.31 -13.90
N PHE A 72 17.64 -0.35 -14.84
CA PHE A 72 17.99 -1.58 -15.55
C PHE A 72 18.43 -2.68 -14.58
N ILE A 73 19.35 -2.37 -13.66
CA ILE A 73 19.84 -3.32 -12.66
C ILE A 73 18.73 -3.71 -11.69
N TYR A 74 17.89 -2.75 -11.28
CA TYR A 74 16.81 -2.99 -10.35
C TYR A 74 15.77 -3.95 -10.93
N PHE A 75 15.32 -3.77 -12.18
CA PHE A 75 14.33 -4.65 -12.81
C PHE A 75 14.84 -6.06 -13.12
N LEU A 76 16.16 -6.28 -13.13
CA LEU A 76 16.76 -7.61 -13.19
C LEU A 76 16.69 -8.36 -11.84
N THR A 77 16.43 -7.67 -10.73
CA THR A 77 16.31 -8.29 -9.41
C THR A 77 14.92 -8.87 -9.18
N PRO A 78 14.76 -9.88 -8.29
CA PRO A 78 13.43 -10.37 -7.88
C PRO A 78 12.53 -9.25 -7.33
N SER A 79 13.11 -8.30 -6.59
CA SER A 79 12.42 -7.14 -6.03
C SER A 79 11.88 -6.22 -7.11
N GLY A 80 12.68 -5.89 -8.13
CA GLY A 80 12.24 -5.06 -9.25
C GLY A 80 11.21 -5.75 -10.13
N ARG A 81 11.33 -7.06 -10.36
CA ARG A 81 10.30 -7.86 -11.05
C ARG A 81 8.97 -7.85 -10.30
N LYS A 82 9.00 -8.03 -8.97
CA LYS A 82 7.81 -7.95 -8.12
C LYS A 82 7.19 -6.56 -8.13
N PHE A 83 8.02 -5.52 -8.04
CA PHE A 83 7.57 -4.12 -8.14
C PHE A 83 6.85 -3.87 -9.48
N LYS A 84 7.45 -4.30 -10.60
CA LYS A 84 6.85 -4.15 -11.93
C LYS A 84 5.51 -4.88 -12.04
N LYS A 85 5.42 -6.14 -11.60
CA LYS A 85 4.17 -6.91 -11.61
C LYS A 85 3.04 -6.24 -10.83
N ASN A 86 3.36 -5.70 -9.65
CA ASN A 86 2.36 -4.97 -8.85
C ASN A 86 1.96 -3.65 -9.51
N CYS A 87 2.91 -2.96 -10.16
CA CYS A 87 2.66 -1.73 -10.90
C CYS A 87 1.73 -1.97 -12.09
N ASP A 88 1.96 -3.06 -12.84
CA ASP A 88 1.11 -3.47 -13.96
C ASP A 88 -0.31 -3.77 -13.47
N HIS A 89 -0.47 -4.44 -12.33
CA HIS A 89 -1.77 -4.72 -11.73
C HIS A 89 -2.50 -3.43 -11.30
N VAL A 90 -1.80 -2.51 -10.64
CA VAL A 90 -2.37 -1.24 -10.19
C VAL A 90 -2.80 -0.36 -11.37
N HIS A 91 -1.99 -0.29 -12.42
CA HIS A 91 -2.32 0.46 -13.63
C HIS A 91 -3.53 -0.15 -14.35
N LYS A 92 -3.62 -1.47 -14.45
CA LYS A 92 -4.78 -2.14 -15.05
C LYS A 92 -6.07 -1.77 -14.31
N VAL A 93 -6.05 -1.81 -12.98
CA VAL A 93 -7.22 -1.42 -12.17
C VAL A 93 -7.54 0.07 -12.34
N ALA A 94 -6.53 0.94 -12.44
CA ALA A 94 -6.74 2.36 -12.68
C ALA A 94 -7.37 2.65 -14.05
N GLU A 95 -6.97 1.90 -15.08
CA GLU A 95 -7.50 2.00 -16.44
C GLU A 95 -8.93 1.45 -16.56
N GLU A 96 -9.31 0.45 -15.75
CA GLU A 96 -10.68 -0.06 -15.69
C GLU A 96 -11.67 0.90 -14.99
N VAL A 97 -11.17 1.88 -14.23
CA VAL A 97 -11.98 2.85 -13.48
C VAL A 97 -12.21 4.15 -14.28
N ILE A 98 -11.43 4.39 -15.36
CA ILE A 98 -11.50 5.60 -16.21
C ILE A 98 -12.19 5.31 -17.54
#